data_AF-A0A0L8N036-F1
#
_entry.id   AF-A0A0L8N036-F1
#
_cell.length_a   1.000
_cell.length_b   1.000
_cell.length_c   1.000
_cell.angle_alpha   90.00
_cell.angle_beta   90.00
_cell.angle_gamma   90.00
#
_symmetry.space_group_name_H-M   'P 1'
#
loop_
_entity.id
_entity.type
_entity.pdbx_description
1 polymer ?
#
loop_
_entity_poly.entity_id
_entity_poly.type
_entity_poly.pdbx_seq_one_letter_code
_entity_poly.pdbx_strand_id
1 'polypeptide(L)' 'MALMSVPTGIGVSDDREWVIQNAKGRKFVCDSAAEAFEELPEYGEGAVVLTRRVVRGLFVTKVVEDWKQVTPPPADGAPT' A
#
# COMPACT_ATOMS: atom_id res chain seq x y z
N MET A 1 -33.52 -5.92 23.23
CA MET A 1 -32.16 -6.36 23.58
C MET A 1 -31.22 -5.79 22.53
N ALA A 2 -30.38 -4.83 22.89
CA ALA A 2 -29.39 -4.27 21.99
C ALA A 2 -28.18 -5.22 21.93
N LEU A 3 -27.79 -5.63 20.72
CA LEU A 3 -26.58 -6.40 20.50
C LEU A 3 -25.39 -5.46 20.74
N MET A 4 -24.78 -5.57 21.92
CA MET A 4 -23.54 -4.87 22.21
C MET A 4 -22.43 -5.54 21.41
N SER A 5 -21.98 -4.89 20.32
CA SER A 5 -20.77 -5.29 19.60
C SER A 5 -19.61 -5.32 20.58
N VAL A 6 -19.06 -6.51 20.77
CA VAL A 6 -17.83 -6.72 21.53
C VAL A 6 -16.71 -5.99 20.80
N PRO A 7 -15.93 -5.09 21.44
CA PRO A 7 -14.75 -4.53 20.82
C PRO A 7 -13.73 -5.67 20.63
N THR A 8 -13.41 -6.00 19.38
CA THR A 8 -12.35 -6.96 19.05
C THR A 8 -11.01 -6.40 19.54
N GLY A 9 -10.67 -6.73 20.78
CA GLY A 9 -9.48 -6.28 21.46
C GLY A 9 -8.20 -6.99 20.99
N ILE A 10 -7.09 -6.23 21.04
CA ILE A 10 -5.69 -6.67 21.09
C ILE A 10 -5.06 -7.09 19.75
N GLY A 11 -4.63 -6.06 19.01
CA GLY A 11 -3.22 -5.95 18.60
C GLY A 11 -2.79 -6.65 17.32
N VAL A 12 -3.67 -6.81 16.33
CA VAL A 12 -3.29 -7.26 14.99
C VAL A 12 -4.05 -6.42 13.95
N SER A 13 -3.33 -5.63 13.13
CA SER A 13 -3.90 -4.89 12.00
C SER A 13 -3.45 -5.47 10.66
N ASP A 14 -4.40 -5.57 9.72
CA ASP A 14 -4.12 -5.88 8.31
C ASP A 14 -3.83 -4.56 7.60
N ASP A 15 -2.58 -4.39 7.18
CA ASP A 15 -2.08 -3.15 6.62
C ASP A 15 -1.47 -3.39 5.24
N ARG A 16 -1.35 -2.30 4.48
CA ARG A 16 -0.58 -2.27 3.24
C ARG A 16 0.57 -1.29 3.38
N GLU A 17 1.73 -1.71 2.90
CA GLU A 17 2.86 -0.83 2.71
C GLU A 17 2.95 -0.42 1.25
N TRP A 18 3.30 0.84 1.03
CA TRP A 18 3.41 1.45 -0.29
C TRP A 18 4.83 1.94 -0.48
N VAL A 19 5.40 1.66 -1.65
CA VAL A 19 6.70 2.21 -2.03
C VAL A 19 6.70 2.63 -3.49
N ILE A 20 7.50 3.63 -3.81
CA ILE A 20 7.94 3.91 -5.17
C ILE A 20 9.28 3.20 -5.39
N GLN A 21 9.39 2.41 -6.45
CA GLN A 21 10.67 1.89 -6.91
C GLN A 21 11.10 2.64 -8.17
N ASN A 22 12.23 3.34 -8.13
CA ASN A 22 12.75 4.02 -9.31
C ASN A 22 13.44 3.05 -10.29
N ALA A 23 13.80 3.53 -11.48
CA ALA A 23 14.49 2.73 -12.50
C ALA A 23 15.86 2.16 -12.05
N LYS A 24 16.44 2.69 -10.96
CA LYS A 24 17.68 2.17 -10.35
C LYS A 24 17.41 1.09 -9.29
N GLY A 25 16.16 0.69 -9.09
CA GLY A 25 15.73 -0.30 -8.11
C GLY A 25 15.63 0.22 -6.67
N ARG A 26 15.84 1.52 -6.43
CA ARG A 26 15.75 2.12 -5.08
C ARG A 26 14.29 2.26 -4.67
N LYS A 27 13.98 1.89 -3.43
CA LYS A 27 12.63 1.93 -2.86
C LYS A 27 12.49 3.10 -1.89
N PHE A 28 11.37 3.81 -1.98
CA PHE A 28 11.01 4.95 -1.15
C PHE A 28 9.64 4.68 -0.54
N VAL A 29 9.50 4.79 0.79
CA VAL A 29 8.26 4.46 1.51
C VAL A 29 7.29 5.61 1.40
N CYS A 30 6.03 5.27 1.13
CA CYS A 30 4.89 6.19 1.11
C CYS A 30 3.87 5.73 2.15
N ASP A 31 3.09 6.66 2.68
CA ASP A 31 2.02 6.41 3.63
C ASP A 31 0.76 5.83 2.94
N SER A 32 0.57 6.14 1.65
CA SER A 32 -0.62 5.69 0.91
C SER A 32 -0.38 5.44 -0.58
N ALA A 33 -1.35 4.75 -1.22
CA ALA A 33 -1.37 4.59 -2.67
C ALA A 33 -1.45 5.94 -3.40
N ALA A 34 -2.30 6.85 -2.90
CA ALA A 34 -2.54 8.13 -3.54
C ALA A 34 -1.28 8.99 -3.58
N GLU A 35 -0.60 9.11 -2.43
CA GLU A 35 0.70 9.77 -2.33
C GLU A 35 1.73 9.11 -3.26
N ALA A 36 1.84 7.77 -3.24
CA ALA A 36 2.79 7.07 -4.09
C ALA A 36 2.57 7.33 -5.59
N PHE A 37 1.32 7.48 -6.04
CA PHE A 37 1.02 7.84 -7.43
C PHE A 37 1.18 9.33 -7.73
N GLU A 38 0.92 10.20 -6.75
CA GLU A 38 1.12 11.65 -6.87
C GLU A 38 2.61 12.01 -7.00
N GLU A 39 3.46 11.38 -6.19
CA GLU A 39 4.91 11.60 -6.19
C GLU A 39 5.64 10.81 -7.29
N LEU A 40 5.04 9.76 -7.86
CA LEU A 40 5.67 8.89 -8.88
C LEU A 40 6.42 9.65 -9.98
N PRO A 41 5.89 10.75 -10.57
CA PRO A 41 6.57 11.50 -11.62
C PRO A 41 7.91 12.11 -11.19
N GLU A 42 8.09 12.40 -9.89
CA GLU A 42 9.33 12.98 -9.35
C GLU A 42 10.50 11.99 -9.36
N TYR A 43 10.20 10.69 -9.41
CA TYR A 43 11.21 9.61 -9.42
C TYR A 43 11.68 9.24 -10.83
N GLY A 44 11.15 9.91 -11.86
CA GLY A 44 11.55 9.79 -13.25
C GLY A 44 10.94 8.60 -13.99
N GLU A 45 11.19 8.56 -15.31
CA GLU A 45 10.70 7.50 -16.19
C GLU A 45 11.18 6.11 -15.74
N GLY A 46 10.28 5.12 -15.82
CA GLY A 46 10.53 3.76 -15.36
C GLY A 46 10.37 3.54 -13.86
N ALA A 47 9.97 4.57 -13.10
CA ALA A 47 9.51 4.38 -11.74
C ALA A 47 8.16 3.65 -11.68
N VAL A 48 7.96 2.82 -10.66
CA VAL A 48 6.74 2.04 -10.45
C VAL A 48 6.28 2.12 -9.00
N VAL A 49 4.97 2.08 -8.78
CA VAL A 49 4.39 1.95 -7.44
C VAL A 49 4.27 0.46 -7.10
N LEU A 50 4.80 0.07 -5.94
CA LEU A 50 4.68 -1.27 -5.40
C LEU A 50 3.89 -1.25 -4.10
N THR A 51 3.09 -2.27 -3.88
CA THR A 51 2.42 -2.51 -2.60
C THR A 51 2.76 -3.90 -2.08
N ARG A 52 2.73 -4.08 -0.76
CA ARG A 52 2.74 -5.40 -0.15
C ARG A 52 1.79 -5.45 1.03
N ARG A 53 1.27 -6.63 1.33
CA ARG A 53 0.39 -6.85 2.47
C ARG A 53 1.22 -7.24 3.69
N VAL A 54 0.97 -6.58 4.81
CA VAL A 54 1.60 -6.87 6.09
C VAL A 54 0.56 -7.01 7.18
N VAL A 55 0.86 -7.86 8.16
CA VAL A 55 0.08 -7.98 9.37
C VAL A 55 0.94 -7.50 10.53
N ARG A 56 0.48 -6.47 11.22
CA ARG A 56 1.20 -5.85 12.33
C ARG A 56 0.59 -6.28 13.65
N GLY A 57 1.33 -7.12 14.36
CA GLY A 57 1.07 -7.48 15.75
C GLY A 57 1.65 -6.46 16.72
N LEU A 58 1.34 -6.58 18.01
CA LEU A 58 1.88 -5.75 19.10
C LEU A 58 3.41 -5.49 19.04
N PHE A 59 4.20 -6.42 18.53
CA PHE A 59 5.67 -6.29 18.42
C PHE A 59 6.27 -6.91 17.14
N VAL A 60 5.44 -7.41 16.23
CA VAL A 60 5.92 -8.18 15.07
C VAL A 60 5.19 -7.72 13.83
N THR A 61 5.94 -7.34 12.80
CA THR A 61 5.41 -7.15 11.44
C THR A 61 5.69 -8.40 10.64
N LYS A 62 4.63 -9.06 10.16
CA LYS A 62 4.74 -10.21 9.27
C LYS A 62 4.36 -9.80 7.85
N VAL A 63 5.24 -10.10 6.89
CA VAL A 63 4.92 -9.97 5.46
C VAL A 63 4.00 -11.12 5.07
N VAL A 64 2.83 -10.78 4.52
CA VAL A 64 1.83 -11.75 4.03
C VAL A 64 1.97 -11.98 2.54
N GLU A 65 2.23 -10.90 1.79
CA GLU A 65 2.45 -10.94 0.35
C GLU A 65 3.74 -10.18 0.03
N ASP A 66 4.51 -10.67 -0.95
CA ASP A 66 5.68 -9.92 -1.42
C ASP A 66 5.26 -8.66 -2.20
N TRP A 67 6.24 -7.86 -2.63
CA TRP A 67 5.99 -6.64 -3.39
C TRP A 67 5.32 -6.94 -4.73
N LYS A 68 4.22 -6.24 -4.99
CA LYS A 68 3.46 -6.31 -6.23
C LYS A 68 3.36 -4.93 -6.84
N GLN A 69 3.63 -4.83 -8.13
CA GLN A 69 3.40 -3.59 -8.87
C GLN A 69 1.91 -3.30 -8.98
N VAL A 70 1.54 -2.04 -8.76
CA VAL A 70 0.16 -1.56 -8.87
C VAL A 70 0.10 -0.51 -9.98
N THR A 71 -0.86 -0.65 -10.88
CA THR A 71 -1.16 0.37 -11.88
C THR A 71 -2.10 1.42 -11.29
N PRO A 72 -1.96 2.71 -11.67
CA PRO A 72 -2.92 3.72 -11.24
C PRO A 72 -4.33 3.33 -11.70
N PRO A 73 -5.39 3.66 -10.93
CA PRO A 73 -6.74 3.47 -11.40
C PRO A 73 -6.94 4.25 -12.71
N PRO A 74 -7.73 3.73 -13.66
CA PRO A 74 -8.02 4.46 -14.89
C PRO A 74 -8.64 5.81 -14.51
N ALA A 75 -8.07 6.90 -15.03
CA ALA A 75 -8.68 8.22 -14.91
C ALA A 75 -10.07 8.14 -15.54
N ASP A 76 -11.10 8.33 -14.72
CA ASP A 76 -12.51 8.16 -15.07
C ASP A 76 -12.83 8.80 -16.44
N GLY A 77 -13.25 7.99 -17.43
CA GLY A 77 -13.88 8.50 -18.66
C GLY A 77 -13.43 7.99 -20.04
N ALA A 78 -12.62 6.93 -20.18
CA ALA A 78 -12.41 6.32 -21.51
C ALA A 78 -13.36 5.12 -21.71
N PRO A 79 -14.42 5.21 -22.56
CA PRO A 79 -15.12 4.02 -23.01
C PRO A 79 -14.18 3.20 -23.89
N THR A 80 -14.03 1.91 -23.56
CA THR A 80 -13.54 0.90 -24.50
C THR A 80 -14.50 0.75 -25.67
#